data_AF-A0A832INH0-F1
#
_entry.id   AF-A0A832INH0-F1
#
_cell.length_a   1.000
_cell.length_b   1.000
_cell.length_c   1.000
_cell.angle_alpha   90.00
_cell.angle_beta   90.00
_cell.angle_gamma   90.00
#
_symmetry.space_group_name_H-M   'P 1'
#
loop_
_entity.id
_entity.type
_entity.pdbx_description
1 polymer ?
#
loop_
_entity_poly.entity_id
_entity_poly.type
_entity_poly.pdbx_seq_one_letter_code
_entity_poly.pdbx_strand_id
1 'polypeptide(L)'
;MSNLRIVLKIGGNEIDDLEYLNGVALLAKRLFDEKHNLFLVHGGGKEVTQFLNQLHVESNFVDGMRYTNEEALDVVEMVLSGLVNKRIV
;
A
#
# COMPACT_ATOMS: atom_id res chain seq x y z
N MET A 1 5.37 -28.07 11.50
CA MET A 1 5.86 -27.09 10.51
C MET A 1 6.50 -25.93 11.28
N SER A 2 7.64 -25.41 10.83
CA SER A 2 8.27 -24.24 11.46
C SER A 2 7.42 -23.00 11.22
N ASN A 3 7.25 -22.18 12.25
CA ASN A 3 6.60 -20.88 12.13
C ASN A 3 7.54 -19.91 11.40
N LEU A 4 7.22 -19.59 10.15
CA LEU A 4 7.95 -18.62 9.34
C LEU A 4 7.39 -17.21 9.53
N ARG A 5 8.28 -16.21 9.42
CA ARG A 5 7.89 -14.80 9.28
C ARG A 5 7.87 -14.46 7.80
N ILE A 6 6.70 -14.12 7.28
CA ILE A 6 6.47 -13.89 5.86
C ILE A 6 6.09 -12.43 5.67
N VAL A 7 6.86 -11.71 4.86
CA VAL A 7 6.54 -10.34 4.44
C VAL A 7 5.99 -10.40 3.02
N LEU A 8 4.73 -10.02 2.84
CA LEU A 8 4.10 -9.94 1.52
C LEU A 8 3.95 -8.46 1.15
N LYS A 9 4.75 -8.02 0.18
CA LYS A 9 4.62 -6.70 -0.42
C LYS A 9 3.53 -6.75 -1.50
N ILE A 10 2.43 -6.07 -1.25
CA ILE A 10 1.38 -5.82 -2.24
C ILE A 10 1.51 -4.38 -2.74
N GLY A 11 1.38 -4.14 -4.03
CA GLY A 11 1.79 -2.87 -4.62
C GLY A 11 1.65 -2.90 -6.13
N GLY A 12 1.59 -1.71 -6.72
CA GLY A 12 1.39 -1.55 -8.15
C GLY A 12 0.02 -0.98 -8.46
N ASN A 13 -0.43 -1.18 -9.69
CA ASN A 13 -1.71 -0.72 -10.22
C ASN A 13 -2.87 -1.67 -9.88
N GLU A 14 -2.63 -2.66 -9.03
CA GLU A 14 -3.57 -3.73 -8.70
C GLU A 14 -4.24 -3.52 -7.33
N ILE A 15 -3.80 -2.52 -6.54
CA ILE A 15 -4.38 -2.23 -5.22
C ILE A 15 -5.82 -1.66 -5.33
N ASP A 16 -6.21 -1.12 -6.49
CA ASP A 16 -7.59 -0.74 -6.81
C ASP A 16 -8.41 -1.87 -7.44
N ASP A 17 -7.81 -3.04 -7.67
CA ASP A 17 -8.50 -4.23 -8.19
C ASP A 17 -9.00 -5.12 -7.04
N LEU A 18 -10.33 -5.24 -6.91
CA LEU A 18 -10.97 -6.07 -5.90
C LEU A 18 -10.70 -7.57 -6.07
N GLU A 19 -10.54 -8.07 -7.31
CA GLU A 19 -10.25 -9.48 -7.55
C GLU A 19 -8.84 -9.83 -7.06
N TYR A 20 -7.88 -8.95 -7.35
CA TYR A 20 -6.52 -9.06 -6.83
C TYR A 20 -6.51 -9.04 -5.29
N LEU A 21 -7.19 -8.08 -4.66
CA LEU A 21 -7.27 -7.98 -3.19
C LEU A 21 -7.92 -9.21 -2.56
N ASN A 22 -8.96 -9.77 -3.19
CA ASN A 22 -9.56 -11.03 -2.74
C ASN A 22 -8.57 -12.20 -2.81
N GLY A 23 -7.76 -12.28 -3.87
CA GLY A 23 -6.69 -13.27 -3.98
C GLY A 23 -5.65 -13.15 -2.87
N VAL A 24 -5.23 -11.91 -2.55
CA VAL A 24 -4.32 -11.63 -1.43
C VAL A 24 -4.94 -12.05 -0.10
N ALA A 25 -6.22 -11.76 0.13
CA ALA A 25 -6.93 -12.13 1.35
C ALA A 25 -7.01 -13.66 1.53
N LEU A 26 -7.29 -14.41 0.45
CA LEU A 26 -7.31 -15.87 0.48
C LEU A 26 -5.93 -16.46 0.78
N LEU A 27 -4.86 -15.91 0.18
CA LEU A 27 -3.49 -16.32 0.48
C LEU A 27 -3.12 -16.01 1.93
N ALA A 28 -3.44 -14.82 2.42
CA ALA A 28 -3.19 -14.41 3.80
C ALA A 28 -3.89 -15.35 4.80
N LYS A 29 -5.16 -15.67 4.53
CA LYS A 29 -5.94 -16.65 5.32
C LYS A 29 -5.24 -18.00 5.36
N ARG A 30 -4.81 -18.53 4.21
CA ARG A 30 -4.12 -19.82 4.15
C ARG A 30 -2.83 -19.83 4.97
N LEU A 31 -1.99 -18.80 4.84
CA LEU A 31 -0.72 -18.70 5.59
C LEU A 31 -0.96 -18.57 7.10
N PHE A 32 -2.02 -17.87 7.50
CA PHE A 32 -2.45 -17.78 8.89
C PHE A 32 -2.93 -19.14 9.42
N ASP A 33 -3.74 -19.86 8.65
CA ASP A 33 -4.24 -21.21 8.99
C ASP A 33 -3.06 -22.21 9.14
N GLU A 34 -2.01 -22.06 8.32
CA GLU A 34 -0.72 -22.77 8.38
C GLU A 34 0.18 -22.34 9.57
N LYS A 35 -0.27 -21.40 10.41
CA LYS A 35 0.42 -20.89 11.61
C LYS A 35 1.72 -20.12 11.34
N HIS A 36 1.78 -19.43 10.20
CA HIS A 36 2.84 -18.47 9.91
C HIS A 36 2.53 -17.07 10.46
N ASN A 37 3.57 -16.29 10.74
CA ASN A 37 3.44 -14.87 11.08
C ASN A 37 3.51 -14.03 9.79
N LEU A 38 2.39 -13.48 9.37
CA LEU A 38 2.28 -12.68 8.15
C LEU A 38 2.38 -11.18 8.43
N PHE A 39 3.13 -10.48 7.59
CA PHE A 39 3.24 -9.03 7.57
C PHE A 39 2.90 -8.53 6.16
N LEU A 40 1.84 -7.73 6.03
CA LEU A 40 1.48 -7.09 4.77
C LEU A 40 2.12 -5.72 4.69
N VAL A 41 2.80 -5.44 3.57
CA VAL A 41 3.37 -4.12 3.28
C VAL A 41 2.73 -3.63 1.99
N HIS A 42 2.23 -2.38 1.98
CA HIS A 42 1.60 -1.82 0.80
C HIS A 42 2.29 -0.55 0.29
N GLY A 43 1.98 -0.18 -0.96
CA GLY A 43 2.31 1.13 -1.53
C GLY A 43 1.03 1.94 -1.71
N GLY A 44 1.04 2.86 -2.67
CA GLY A 44 -0.15 3.65 -3.06
C GLY A 44 0.24 4.87 -3.89
N GLY A 45 1.31 4.75 -4.69
CA GLY A 45 1.91 5.90 -5.38
C GLY A 45 0.95 6.57 -6.37
N LYS A 46 0.08 5.78 -7.01
CA LYS A 46 -0.97 6.25 -7.92
C LYS A 46 -1.99 7.12 -7.19
N GLU A 47 -2.53 6.62 -6.08
CA GLU A 47 -3.49 7.35 -5.24
C GLU A 47 -2.87 8.62 -4.65
N VAL A 48 -1.63 8.55 -4.17
CA VAL A 48 -0.91 9.73 -3.67
C VAL A 48 -0.79 10.79 -4.77
N THR A 49 -0.33 10.41 -5.96
CA THR A 49 -0.23 11.37 -7.09
C THR A 49 -1.59 11.96 -7.44
N GLN A 50 -2.66 11.16 -7.43
CA GLN A 50 -4.02 11.65 -7.70
C GLN A 50 -4.46 12.70 -6.67
N PHE A 51 -4.27 12.46 -5.38
CA PHE A 51 -4.69 13.39 -4.32
C PHE A 51 -3.83 14.66 -4.28
N LEU A 52 -2.52 14.54 -4.48
CA LEU A 52 -1.63 15.72 -4.61
C LEU A 52 -2.10 16.62 -5.77
N ASN A 53 -2.42 16.04 -6.92
CA ASN A 53 -2.95 16.78 -8.07
C ASN A 53 -4.30 17.46 -7.77
N GLN A 54 -5.22 16.77 -7.08
CA GLN A 54 -6.53 17.35 -6.71
C GLN A 54 -6.39 18.52 -5.73
N LEU A 55 -5.40 18.47 -4.86
CA LEU A 55 -5.10 19.51 -3.87
C LEU A 55 -4.18 20.59 -4.41
N HIS A 56 -3.76 20.50 -5.69
CA HIS A 56 -2.81 21.41 -6.33
C HIS A 56 -1.43 21.46 -5.64
N VAL A 57 -1.03 20.37 -4.99
CA VAL A 57 0.29 20.19 -4.38
C VAL A 57 1.24 19.61 -5.42
N GLU A 58 2.36 20.28 -5.64
CA GLU A 58 3.32 19.87 -6.66
C GLU A 58 3.96 18.51 -6.32
N SER A 59 4.02 17.61 -7.31
CA SER A 59 4.57 16.27 -7.17
C SER A 59 5.74 16.07 -8.13
N ASN A 60 6.95 16.07 -7.60
CA ASN A 60 8.18 15.81 -8.36
C ASN A 60 8.84 14.50 -7.95
N PHE A 61 9.64 13.94 -8.87
CA PHE A 61 10.45 12.76 -8.62
C PHE A 61 11.93 13.08 -8.84
N VAL A 62 12.79 12.61 -7.94
CA VAL A 62 14.24 12.69 -8.01
C VAL A 62 14.76 11.26 -7.89
N ASP A 63 15.49 10.78 -8.89
CA ASP A 63 16.06 9.42 -8.94
C ASP A 63 15.02 8.30 -8.68
N GLY A 64 13.80 8.48 -9.21
CA GLY A 64 12.70 7.52 -9.06
C GLY A 64 11.99 7.58 -7.71
N MET A 65 12.40 8.45 -6.80
CA MET A 65 11.75 8.68 -5.51
C MET A 65 10.96 10.00 -5.53
N ARG A 66 9.80 10.03 -4.88
CA ARG A 66 9.02 11.26 -4.77
C ARG A 66 9.76 12.26 -3.88
N TYR A 67 10.03 13.46 -4.41
CA TYR A 67 10.40 14.58 -3.57
C TYR A 67 9.19 14.97 -2.72
N THR A 68 9.33 14.88 -1.40
CA THR A 68 8.23 15.02 -0.45
C THR A 68 8.53 16.19 0.47
N ASN A 69 7.94 17.35 0.18
CA ASN A 69 7.95 18.51 1.08
C ASN A 69 6.90 18.32 2.20
N GLU A 70 6.79 19.27 3.12
CA GLU A 70 5.88 19.16 4.27
C GLU A 70 4.41 18.98 3.86
N GLU A 71 3.93 19.77 2.89
CA GLU A 71 2.56 19.65 2.40
C GLU A 71 2.29 18.30 1.70
N ALA A 72 3.24 17.82 0.89
CA ALA A 72 3.12 16.52 0.26
C ALA A 72 3.16 15.37 1.28
N LEU A 73 3.90 15.53 2.39
CA LEU A 73 3.99 14.51 3.43
C LEU A 73 2.63 14.26 4.09
N ASP A 74 1.91 15.32 4.45
CA ASP A 74 0.58 15.23 5.05
C ASP A 74 -0.40 14.48 4.13
N VAL A 75 -0.36 14.79 2.83
CA VAL A 75 -1.20 14.11 1.82
C VAL A 75 -0.79 12.65 1.65
N VAL A 76 0.52 12.37 1.60
CA VAL A 76 1.05 11.00 1.51
C VAL A 76 0.58 10.17 2.71
N GLU A 77 0.71 10.69 3.93
CA GLU A 77 0.30 10.00 5.14
C GLU A 77 -1.20 9.74 5.16
N MET A 78 -2.02 10.77 4.87
CA MET A 78 -3.47 10.64 4.80
C MET A 78 -3.90 9.56 3.80
N VAL A 79 -3.32 9.56 2.60
CA VAL A 79 -3.68 8.63 1.53
C VAL A 79 -3.22 7.21 1.87
N LEU A 80 -1.96 7.04 2.27
CA LEU A 80 -1.42 5.71 2.53
C LEU A 80 -2.05 5.08 3.78
N SER A 81 -2.13 5.80 4.90
CA SER A 81 -2.65 5.28 6.17
C SER A 81 -4.19 5.25 6.26
N GLY A 82 -4.84 6.18 5.56
CA GLY A 82 -6.29 6.32 5.57
C GLY A 82 -6.95 5.56 4.42
N LEU A 83 -6.73 6.00 3.18
CA LEU A 83 -7.44 5.45 2.04
C LEU A 83 -6.96 4.04 1.66
N VAL A 84 -5.65 3.90 1.42
CA VAL A 84 -5.09 2.69 0.83
C VAL A 84 -5.02 1.57 1.87
N ASN A 85 -4.52 1.87 3.08
CA ASN A 85 -4.45 0.91 4.17
C ASN A 85 -5.84 0.31 4.47
N LYS A 86 -6.89 1.14 4.61
CA LYS A 86 -8.25 0.68 4.95
C LYS A 86 -8.99 -0.04 3.83
N ARG A 87 -8.47 0.00 2.60
CA ARG A 87 -8.94 -0.89 1.54
C ARG A 87 -8.41 -2.32 1.71
N ILE A 88 -7.27 -2.47 2.39
CA ILE A 88 -6.54 -3.73 2.56
C ILE A 88 -6.84 -4.38 3.92
N VAL A 89 -6.87 -3.59 5.01
CA VAL A 89 -7.01 -4.06 6.41
C VAL A 89 -8.20 -3.47 7.14
#